data_AF-A0A803QDK7-F1
#
_entry.id   AF-A0A803QDK7-F1
#
_cell.length_a   1.000
_cell.length_b   1.000
_cell.length_c   1.000
_cell.angle_alpha   90.00
_cell.angle_beta   90.00
_cell.angle_gamma   90.00
#
_symmetry.space_group_name_H-M   'P 1'
#
loop_
_entity.id
_entity.type
_entity.pdbx_description
1 polymer ?
#
loop_
_entity_poly.entity_id
_entity_poly.type
_entity_poly.pdbx_seq_one_letter_code
_entity_poly.pdbx_strand_id
1 'polypeptide(L)'
;MAEIWLGPRPCNTTTHTLLLPFSFPFISMAAPLYLPSSKPTHCRSSSSSNPNPGPSQPSLLVFSGGTAFNGVVEDLKTFTTRVAHVLPVSDDGGSTAEIVRVLGGPAVGDIRSRCLRLSDESTSEALAVRRLLGHRLTLDPRQAKCEWYNIVEGEHSLWRGVSKPYRETIRAFLVYFQNQILRRADDSFCFSNGSIGNFFFAGARIFFQSLDAAIFLFSRVSDIPSESLVLPVISSNDRLTLGCELMDGTVIRGQNAISHPTNGSMEPINKVRSLVPELSSRIKRVFYMSSEGQNLLHEVFPAANQAVLEQLRNVDCIVYAMGSLFTSICPSLVLIGIGEIISSRSCPKVLLLNGTHDRETSGFSASCFVTAITDALNRTHGDRQHCIKNLPGQYINTLLVPKDGEIPVNAQTLAAQGIFDVPGLLALLALRRGLVGVCGFATVIGFCYCDWILLSRLSFCYCS
;
A
#
# COMPACT_ATOMS: atom_id res chain seq x y z
N MET A 1 1.88 -61.67 -42.77
CA MET A 1 1.28 -61.34 -44.07
C MET A 1 -0.12 -60.81 -43.80
N ALA A 2 -0.49 -59.72 -44.47
CA ALA A 2 -1.80 -59.06 -44.47
C ALA A 2 -2.90 -60.03 -45.01
N GLU A 3 -4.22 -59.85 -44.93
CA GLU A 3 -5.15 -58.71 -44.98
C GLU A 3 -6.52 -59.16 -44.37
N ILE A 4 -7.28 -58.26 -43.71
CA ILE A 4 -8.58 -57.66 -44.13
C ILE A 4 -9.69 -58.65 -44.54
N TRP A 5 -10.89 -58.56 -43.92
CA TRP A 5 -12.20 -58.67 -44.61
C TRP A 5 -13.35 -58.05 -43.75
N LEU A 6 -14.42 -57.64 -44.43
CA LEU A 6 -15.38 -56.54 -44.12
C LEU A 6 -16.69 -56.95 -43.40
N GLY A 7 -17.27 -56.03 -42.59
CA GLY A 7 -18.71 -55.64 -42.36
C GLY A 7 -19.83 -56.69 -42.10
N PRO A 8 -21.00 -56.36 -41.47
CA PRO A 8 -21.78 -55.10 -41.60
C PRO A 8 -22.35 -54.47 -40.27
N ARG A 9 -23.10 -53.36 -40.42
CA ARG A 9 -23.63 -52.34 -39.43
C ARG A 9 -24.85 -52.81 -38.56
N PRO A 10 -25.56 -51.93 -37.80
CA PRO A 10 -25.20 -51.10 -36.62
C PRO A 10 -26.15 -51.35 -35.40
N CYS A 11 -25.73 -51.05 -34.16
CA CYS A 11 -26.63 -51.05 -32.99
C CYS A 11 -26.46 -49.80 -32.10
N ASN A 12 -27.58 -49.11 -31.88
CA ASN A 12 -27.82 -48.08 -30.87
C ASN A 12 -27.99 -48.70 -29.47
N THR A 13 -27.57 -48.00 -28.41
CA THR A 13 -28.07 -48.08 -27.01
C THR A 13 -27.30 -47.02 -26.19
N THR A 14 -27.78 -45.79 -25.97
CA THR A 14 -28.67 -45.30 -24.89
C THR A 14 -28.51 -45.95 -23.51
N THR A 15 -27.97 -45.18 -22.57
CA THR A 15 -27.85 -45.48 -21.14
C THR A 15 -29.06 -44.93 -20.37
N HIS A 16 -29.61 -45.77 -19.48
CA HIS A 16 -30.77 -45.49 -18.63
C HIS A 16 -30.38 -44.67 -17.38
N THR A 17 -31.21 -43.68 -17.04
CA THR A 17 -31.24 -43.02 -15.73
C THR A 17 -32.57 -43.36 -15.05
N LEU A 18 -32.51 -43.90 -13.83
CA LEU A 18 -33.68 -44.19 -12.98
C LEU A 18 -33.99 -42.95 -12.13
N LEU A 19 -35.23 -42.47 -12.21
CA LEU A 19 -35.82 -41.46 -11.34
C LEU A 19 -37.01 -42.10 -10.61
N LEU A 20 -37.07 -41.95 -9.28
CA LEU A 20 -38.28 -42.12 -8.47
C LEU A 20 -38.51 -40.86 -7.63
N PRO A 21 -39.77 -40.57 -7.25
CA PRO A 21 -40.24 -39.20 -6.98
C PRO A 21 -40.39 -38.92 -5.48
N PHE A 22 -40.19 -37.66 -5.09
CA PHE A 22 -40.80 -37.10 -3.88
C PHE A 22 -41.29 -35.67 -4.16
N SER A 23 -42.58 -35.47 -3.93
CA SER A 23 -43.34 -34.24 -4.14
C SER A 23 -43.17 -33.27 -2.97
N PHE A 24 -43.04 -31.97 -3.27
CA PHE A 24 -43.29 -30.87 -2.33
C PHE A 24 -44.33 -29.90 -2.94
N PRO A 25 -45.21 -29.29 -2.13
CA PRO A 25 -46.35 -28.54 -2.63
C PRO A 25 -45.94 -27.16 -3.18
N PHE A 26 -46.52 -26.80 -4.33
CA PHE A 26 -46.48 -25.47 -4.92
C PHE A 26 -47.38 -24.52 -4.12
N ILE A 27 -46.82 -23.43 -3.58
CA ILE A 27 -47.58 -22.26 -3.14
C ILE A 27 -47.47 -21.20 -4.24
N SER A 28 -48.61 -20.86 -4.83
CA SER A 28 -48.77 -19.80 -5.83
C SER A 28 -48.60 -18.43 -5.18
N MET A 29 -47.67 -17.60 -5.67
CA MET A 29 -47.55 -16.20 -5.27
C MET A 29 -48.68 -15.39 -5.93
N ALA A 30 -49.62 -14.91 -5.13
CA ALA A 30 -50.59 -13.89 -5.54
C ALA A 30 -49.92 -12.50 -5.59
N ALA A 31 -50.35 -11.68 -6.56
CA ALA A 31 -49.87 -10.32 -6.78
C ALA A 31 -50.11 -9.38 -5.58
N PRO A 32 -49.22 -8.41 -5.30
CA PRO A 32 -49.44 -7.47 -4.22
C PRO A 32 -50.43 -6.37 -4.61
N LEU A 33 -51.46 -6.20 -3.78
CA LEU A 33 -52.40 -5.08 -3.79
C LEU A 33 -51.72 -3.82 -3.26
N TYR A 34 -51.90 -2.71 -3.96
CA TYR A 34 -51.53 -1.35 -3.55
C TYR A 34 -52.38 -0.88 -2.37
N LEU A 35 -51.75 -0.43 -1.27
CA LEU A 35 -52.37 0.43 -0.25
C LEU A 35 -51.41 1.57 0.16
N PRO A 36 -51.92 2.77 0.51
CA PRO A 36 -51.14 4.00 0.49
C PRO A 36 -50.31 4.27 1.77
N SER A 37 -49.25 5.04 1.53
CA SER A 37 -48.27 5.61 2.45
C SER A 37 -48.82 6.19 3.76
N SER A 38 -48.23 5.78 4.89
CA SER A 38 -48.26 6.52 6.16
C SER A 38 -46.83 6.97 6.50
N LYS A 39 -46.66 8.28 6.70
CA LYS A 39 -45.39 8.95 7.03
C LYS A 39 -44.97 8.62 8.47
N PRO A 40 -43.69 8.32 8.77
CA PRO A 40 -43.19 8.41 10.12
C PRO A 40 -42.79 9.85 10.44
N THR A 41 -43.33 10.36 11.52
CA THR A 41 -43.11 11.67 12.13
C THR A 41 -41.69 11.79 12.71
N HIS A 42 -40.98 12.84 12.33
CA HIS A 42 -39.69 13.24 12.91
C HIS A 42 -39.83 13.58 14.40
N CYS A 43 -39.10 12.87 15.27
CA CYS A 43 -38.75 13.38 16.58
C CYS A 43 -37.49 14.26 16.45
N ARG A 44 -37.68 15.58 16.48
CA ARG A 44 -36.60 16.56 16.66
C ARG A 44 -36.31 16.68 18.16
N SER A 45 -35.19 16.16 18.62
CA SER A 45 -34.56 16.60 19.87
C SER A 45 -33.63 17.77 19.55
N SER A 46 -33.99 18.94 20.06
CA SER A 46 -33.21 20.17 20.03
C SER A 46 -32.41 20.33 21.33
N SER A 47 -31.08 20.29 21.23
CA SER A 47 -30.11 20.84 22.20
C SER A 47 -28.71 20.52 21.64
N SER A 48 -27.69 21.38 21.62
CA SER A 48 -27.46 22.72 22.17
C SER A 48 -26.14 23.24 21.58
N SER A 49 -26.11 24.52 21.22
CA SER A 49 -24.93 25.43 21.15
C SER A 49 -23.59 24.88 20.63
N ASN A 50 -23.27 25.25 19.38
CA ASN A 50 -21.91 25.28 18.83
C ASN A 50 -20.92 25.97 19.78
N PRO A 51 -19.86 25.31 20.25
CA PRO A 51 -18.61 26.01 20.47
C PRO A 51 -18.01 26.29 19.08
N ASN A 52 -17.42 27.47 18.87
CA ASN A 52 -16.68 27.79 17.65
C ASN A 52 -15.82 26.59 17.23
N PRO A 53 -15.95 26.07 15.98
CA PRO A 53 -15.00 25.06 15.54
C PRO A 53 -13.64 25.75 15.55
N GLY A 54 -12.72 25.26 16.38
CA GLY A 54 -11.31 25.58 16.21
C GLY A 54 -10.90 25.34 14.75
N PRO A 55 -9.77 25.91 14.29
CA PRO A 55 -9.35 25.71 12.91
C PRO A 55 -9.39 24.21 12.58
N SER A 56 -10.21 23.85 11.59
CA SER A 56 -10.41 22.45 11.21
C SER A 56 -9.06 21.84 10.87
N GLN A 57 -8.72 20.70 11.48
CA GLN A 57 -7.48 20.01 11.17
C GLN A 57 -7.39 19.76 9.66
N PRO A 58 -6.24 20.04 9.03
CA PRO A 58 -6.13 19.93 7.60
C PRO A 58 -6.12 18.47 7.15
N SER A 59 -6.70 18.22 5.98
CA SER A 59 -6.73 16.91 5.34
C SER A 59 -5.57 16.72 4.36
N LEU A 60 -4.87 15.59 4.48
CA LEU A 60 -3.70 15.27 3.66
C LEU A 60 -3.95 13.99 2.85
N LEU A 61 -3.47 13.97 1.61
CA LEU A 61 -3.24 12.72 0.90
C LEU A 61 -1.75 12.52 0.74
N VAL A 62 -1.26 11.36 1.17
CA VAL A 62 0.16 11.02 1.14
C VAL A 62 0.37 9.81 0.24
N PHE A 63 1.04 10.01 -0.90
CA PHE A 63 1.63 8.90 -1.64
C PHE A 63 2.87 8.42 -0.90
N SER A 64 2.87 7.17 -0.47
CA SER A 64 3.98 6.58 0.29
C SER A 64 4.20 5.14 -0.12
N GLY A 65 5.27 4.53 0.39
CA GLY A 65 5.46 3.08 0.34
C GLY A 65 5.79 2.55 1.73
N GLY A 66 6.78 1.66 1.78
CA GLY A 66 7.21 0.95 2.99
C GLY A 66 7.77 1.83 4.13
N THR A 67 8.93 1.46 4.65
CA THR A 67 9.34 1.90 6.00
C THR A 67 9.85 3.33 6.09
N ALA A 68 10.30 3.95 5.00
CA ALA A 68 10.95 5.28 5.04
C ALA A 68 10.05 6.35 5.67
N PHE A 69 8.77 6.37 5.31
CA PHE A 69 7.83 7.34 5.84
C PHE A 69 7.33 7.03 7.28
N ASN A 70 7.65 5.86 7.84
CA ASN A 70 7.17 5.47 9.16
C ASN A 70 7.63 6.39 10.29
N GLY A 71 8.82 6.99 10.17
CA GLY A 71 9.32 7.96 11.16
C GLY A 71 8.49 9.24 11.21
N VAL A 72 7.97 9.68 10.06
CA VAL A 72 7.22 10.93 9.91
C VAL A 72 5.74 10.78 10.29
N VAL A 73 5.21 9.55 10.30
CA VAL A 73 3.79 9.33 10.61
C VAL A 73 3.42 9.67 12.04
N GLU A 74 4.28 9.37 13.02
CA GLU A 74 3.99 9.73 14.42
C GLU A 74 3.96 11.25 14.60
N ASP A 75 4.89 11.94 13.94
CA ASP A 75 4.92 13.40 13.92
C ASP A 75 3.68 14.00 13.26
N LEU A 76 3.24 13.43 12.13
CA LEU A 76 2.03 13.88 11.44
C LEU A 76 0.78 13.74 12.31
N LYS A 77 0.67 12.69 13.13
CA LYS A 77 -0.46 12.52 14.06
C LYS A 77 -0.59 13.68 15.04
N THR A 78 0.51 14.36 15.38
CA THR A 78 0.48 15.56 16.24
C THR A 78 -0.11 16.79 15.55
N PHE A 79 -0.09 16.81 14.22
CA PHE A 79 -0.59 17.91 13.39
C PHE A 79 -2.01 17.65 12.87
N THR A 80 -2.27 16.45 12.37
CA THR A 80 -3.58 16.03 11.86
C THR A 80 -3.70 14.52 11.84
N THR A 81 -4.89 14.01 12.16
CA THR A 81 -5.23 12.60 11.94
C THR A 81 -5.98 12.38 10.64
N ARG A 82 -6.33 13.44 9.90
CA ARG A 82 -7.06 13.39 8.62
C ARG A 82 -6.12 13.12 7.46
N VAL A 83 -5.53 11.92 7.44
CA VAL A 83 -4.50 11.53 6.47
C VAL A 83 -4.94 10.30 5.68
N ALA A 84 -5.01 10.43 4.36
CA ALA A 84 -5.17 9.33 3.44
C ALA A 84 -3.78 8.85 2.95
N HIS A 85 -3.32 7.71 3.46
CA HIS A 85 -2.08 7.07 3.07
C HIS A 85 -2.32 6.16 1.86
N VAL A 86 -1.86 6.59 0.68
CA VAL A 86 -1.97 5.84 -0.57
C VAL A 86 -0.71 5.00 -0.76
N LEU A 87 -0.90 3.69 -0.98
CA LEU A 87 0.19 2.71 -1.03
C LEU A 87 0.10 1.83 -2.29
N PRO A 88 1.25 1.48 -2.90
CA PRO A 88 1.28 0.53 -4.00
C PRO A 88 0.98 -0.90 -3.54
N VAL A 89 0.57 -1.75 -4.49
CA VAL A 89 0.22 -3.17 -4.26
C VAL A 89 1.14 -4.14 -5.02
N SER A 90 2.35 -3.71 -5.35
CA SER A 90 3.33 -4.43 -6.16
C SER A 90 4.51 -5.04 -5.41
N ASP A 91 4.55 -4.93 -4.07
CA ASP A 91 5.64 -5.48 -3.27
C ASP A 91 5.76 -7.01 -3.41
N ASP A 92 6.92 -7.47 -3.87
CA ASP A 92 7.22 -8.89 -4.07
C ASP A 92 8.43 -9.34 -3.23
N GLY A 93 8.70 -8.66 -2.11
CA GLY A 93 9.76 -9.00 -1.16
C GLY A 93 9.30 -9.75 0.09
N GLY A 94 10.23 -10.47 0.73
CA GLY A 94 10.06 -11.10 2.05
C GLY A 94 8.82 -12.01 2.15
N SER A 95 8.15 -11.98 3.32
CA SER A 95 6.94 -12.79 3.53
C SER A 95 5.77 -12.46 2.57
N THR A 96 5.75 -11.28 1.93
CA THR A 96 4.75 -10.96 0.91
C THR A 96 4.94 -11.85 -0.32
N ALA A 97 6.20 -12.05 -0.75
CA ALA A 97 6.54 -12.89 -1.89
C ALA A 97 6.04 -14.33 -1.71
N GLU A 98 6.24 -14.89 -0.52
CA GLU A 98 5.82 -16.26 -0.21
C GLU A 98 4.30 -16.42 -0.18
N ILE A 99 3.58 -15.46 0.39
CA ILE A 99 2.11 -15.43 0.35
C ILE A 99 1.61 -15.38 -1.09
N VAL A 100 2.16 -14.48 -1.90
CA VAL A 100 1.75 -14.33 -3.30
C VAL A 100 2.12 -15.56 -4.13
N ARG A 101 3.25 -16.23 -3.84
CA ARG A 101 3.66 -17.46 -4.52
C ARG A 101 2.67 -18.60 -4.28
N VAL A 102 2.28 -18.84 -3.03
CA VAL A 102 1.44 -20.00 -2.64
C VAL A 102 -0.06 -19.72 -2.76
N LEU A 103 -0.49 -18.51 -2.42
CA LEU A 103 -1.91 -18.15 -2.31
C LEU A 103 -2.38 -17.17 -3.39
N GLY A 104 -1.46 -16.52 -4.11
CA GLY A 104 -1.77 -15.50 -5.11
C GLY A 104 -2.26 -14.19 -4.52
N GLY A 105 -2.70 -13.32 -5.43
CA GLY A 105 -3.27 -12.01 -5.14
C GLY A 105 -2.27 -10.87 -4.94
N PRO A 106 -2.74 -9.69 -4.50
CA PRO A 106 -1.93 -8.48 -4.43
C PRO A 106 -0.93 -8.55 -3.27
N ALA A 107 0.09 -7.72 -3.36
CA ALA A 107 1.01 -7.50 -2.26
C ALA A 107 0.31 -6.85 -1.05
N VAL A 108 0.59 -7.33 0.15
CA VAL A 108 -0.02 -6.82 1.40
C VAL A 108 0.99 -6.11 2.31
N GLY A 109 2.29 -6.20 2.03
CA GLY A 109 3.37 -5.82 2.94
C GLY A 109 3.35 -4.35 3.35
N ASP A 110 3.33 -3.44 2.37
CA ASP A 110 3.37 -1.99 2.64
C ASP A 110 2.09 -1.50 3.34
N ILE A 111 0.93 -2.02 2.91
CA ILE A 111 -0.38 -1.75 3.52
C ILE A 111 -0.39 -2.19 4.99
N ARG A 112 -0.02 -3.45 5.27
CA ARG A 112 0.10 -3.96 6.64
C ARG A 112 1.07 -3.12 7.46
N SER A 113 2.22 -2.73 6.90
CA SER A 113 3.22 -1.90 7.58
C SER A 113 2.63 -0.55 8.00
N ARG A 114 1.87 0.11 7.11
CA ARG A 114 1.21 1.37 7.42
C ARG A 114 0.10 1.21 8.45
N CYS A 115 -0.77 0.20 8.30
CA CYS A 115 -1.81 -0.06 9.29
C CYS A 115 -1.23 -0.29 10.68
N LEU A 116 -0.17 -1.12 10.76
CA LEU A 116 0.51 -1.37 12.02
C LEU A 116 1.07 -0.08 12.61
N ARG A 117 1.72 0.77 11.81
CA ARG A 117 2.28 2.06 12.30
C ARG A 117 1.20 3.00 12.83
N LEU A 118 0.02 2.98 12.22
CA LEU A 118 -1.11 3.81 12.64
C LEU A 118 -1.89 3.23 13.82
N SER A 119 -1.53 2.04 14.31
CA SER A 119 -2.25 1.40 15.40
C SER A 119 -2.24 2.25 16.66
N ASP A 120 -3.28 2.11 17.47
CA ASP A 120 -3.29 2.66 18.83
C ASP A 120 -2.11 2.11 19.65
N GLU A 121 -1.58 2.95 20.53
CA GLU A 121 -0.53 2.62 21.49
C GLU A 121 -0.89 3.11 22.90
N SER A 122 -2.12 3.62 23.10
CA SER A 122 -2.55 4.24 24.36
C SER A 122 -2.89 3.24 25.46
N THR A 123 -3.27 2.02 25.09
CA THR A 123 -3.66 0.97 26.04
C THR A 123 -2.71 -0.23 26.04
N SER A 124 -2.64 -0.95 27.16
CA SER A 124 -1.86 -2.19 27.25
C SER A 124 -2.34 -3.28 26.28
N GLU A 125 -3.64 -3.31 25.98
CA GLU A 125 -4.21 -4.22 25.00
C GLU A 125 -3.81 -3.83 23.58
N ALA A 126 -3.89 -2.55 23.21
CA ALA A 126 -3.45 -2.07 21.90
C ALA A 126 -1.97 -2.37 21.65
N LEU A 127 -1.12 -2.16 22.65
CA LEU A 127 0.30 -2.55 22.59
C LEU A 127 0.49 -4.06 22.42
N ALA A 128 -0.35 -4.88 23.05
CA ALA A 128 -0.30 -6.34 22.91
C ALA A 128 -0.74 -6.80 21.50
N VAL A 129 -1.82 -6.22 20.96
CA VAL A 129 -2.30 -6.50 19.58
C VAL A 129 -1.27 -6.04 18.56
N ARG A 130 -0.71 -4.84 18.71
CA ARG A 130 0.37 -4.33 17.86
C ARG A 130 1.59 -5.25 17.90
N ARG A 131 2.01 -5.71 19.09
CA ARG A 131 3.12 -6.67 19.22
C ARG A 131 2.83 -7.98 18.48
N LEU A 132 1.63 -8.53 18.61
CA LEU A 132 1.23 -9.74 17.91
C LEU A 132 1.26 -9.57 16.39
N LEU A 133 0.60 -8.53 15.85
CA LEU A 133 0.52 -8.30 14.40
C LEU A 133 1.85 -7.81 13.80
N GLY A 134 2.67 -7.15 14.60
CA GLY A 134 4.03 -6.73 14.23
C GLY A 134 5.07 -7.84 14.31
N HIS A 135 4.73 -8.99 14.89
CA HIS A 135 5.68 -10.08 15.09
C HIS A 135 6.16 -10.68 13.76
N ARG A 136 7.46 -10.99 13.73
CA ARG A 136 8.10 -11.75 12.66
C ARG A 136 8.66 -13.05 13.24
N LEU A 137 8.32 -14.16 12.58
CA LEU A 137 8.81 -15.48 12.93
C LEU A 137 10.33 -15.58 12.74
N THR A 138 10.95 -16.55 13.39
CA THR A 138 12.39 -16.80 13.28
C THR A 138 12.84 -17.06 11.84
N LEU A 139 14.13 -16.87 11.55
CA LEU A 139 14.72 -17.21 10.24
C LEU A 139 14.82 -18.73 10.02
N ASP A 140 15.04 -19.52 11.07
CA ASP A 140 15.11 -20.98 10.97
C ASP A 140 13.75 -21.57 10.54
N PRO A 141 13.66 -22.32 9.43
CA PRO A 141 12.38 -22.82 8.91
C PRO A 141 11.62 -23.75 9.85
N ARG A 142 12.34 -24.57 10.64
CA ARG A 142 11.70 -25.55 11.54
C ARG A 142 11.13 -24.84 12.75
N GLN A 143 11.91 -23.96 13.36
CA GLN A 143 11.47 -23.14 14.49
C GLN A 143 10.34 -22.20 14.09
N ALA A 144 10.41 -21.56 12.93
CA ALA A 144 9.35 -20.68 12.43
C ALA A 144 8.04 -21.42 12.24
N LYS A 145 8.08 -22.65 11.69
CA LYS A 145 6.89 -23.49 11.53
C LYS A 145 6.31 -23.93 12.88
N CYS A 146 7.15 -24.30 13.84
CA CYS A 146 6.71 -24.66 15.20
C CYS A 146 6.08 -23.47 15.93
N GLU A 147 6.74 -22.32 15.89
CA GLU A 147 6.26 -21.07 16.46
C GLU A 147 4.91 -20.66 15.84
N TRP A 148 4.79 -20.75 14.51
CA TRP A 148 3.53 -20.50 13.82
C TRP A 148 2.38 -21.39 14.31
N TYR A 149 2.61 -22.70 14.45
CA TYR A 149 1.57 -23.61 14.96
C TYR A 149 1.15 -23.25 16.39
N ASN A 150 2.10 -22.97 17.29
CA ASN A 150 1.78 -22.53 18.65
C ASN A 150 0.94 -21.24 18.65
N ILE A 151 1.20 -20.31 17.73
CA ILE A 151 0.41 -19.07 17.57
C ILE A 151 -1.01 -19.39 17.10
N VAL A 152 -1.14 -20.22 16.05
CA VAL A 152 -2.44 -20.62 15.49
C VAL A 152 -3.28 -21.42 16.49
N GLU A 153 -2.66 -22.27 17.31
CA GLU A 153 -3.34 -23.04 18.36
C GLU A 153 -3.82 -22.14 19.50
N GLY A 154 -3.19 -20.98 19.69
CA GLY A 154 -3.56 -20.01 20.73
C GLY A 154 -2.73 -20.13 22.02
N GLU A 155 -1.67 -20.94 21.99
CA GLU A 155 -0.82 -21.26 23.15
C GLU A 155 0.41 -20.36 23.25
N HIS A 156 0.78 -19.69 22.17
CA HIS A 156 1.97 -18.83 22.15
C HIS A 156 1.84 -17.61 23.08
N SER A 157 2.98 -17.23 23.68
CA SER A 157 3.07 -16.12 24.64
C SER A 157 2.67 -14.75 24.07
N LEU A 158 2.70 -14.57 22.74
CA LEU A 158 2.26 -13.35 22.06
C LEU A 158 0.79 -12.99 22.34
N TRP A 159 -0.05 -13.98 22.67
CA TRP A 159 -1.45 -13.74 23.04
C TRP A 159 -1.63 -13.13 24.45
N ARG A 160 -0.55 -13.01 25.24
CA ARG A 160 -0.58 -12.37 26.57
C ARG A 160 -0.95 -10.89 26.43
N GLY A 161 -1.99 -10.47 27.14
CA GLY A 161 -2.50 -9.09 27.11
C GLY A 161 -3.50 -8.81 25.98
N VAL A 162 -3.75 -9.77 25.08
CA VAL A 162 -4.82 -9.69 24.08
C VAL A 162 -6.09 -10.31 24.66
N SER A 163 -7.17 -9.55 24.76
CA SER A 163 -8.44 -10.05 25.31
C SER A 163 -9.06 -11.15 24.44
N LYS A 164 -10.05 -11.84 25.01
CA LYS A 164 -10.74 -12.93 24.33
C LYS A 164 -11.41 -12.50 23.00
N PRO A 165 -12.17 -11.38 22.92
CA PRO A 165 -12.77 -10.93 21.65
C PRO A 165 -11.74 -10.66 20.54
N TYR A 166 -10.63 -9.98 20.88
CA TYR A 166 -9.54 -9.75 19.94
C TYR A 166 -8.87 -11.06 19.51
N ARG A 167 -8.60 -11.95 20.47
CA ARG A 167 -8.00 -13.26 20.20
C ARG A 167 -8.85 -14.09 19.25
N GLU A 168 -10.15 -14.20 19.50
CA GLU A 168 -11.07 -14.96 18.65
C GLU A 168 -11.15 -14.37 17.23
N THR A 169 -11.19 -13.04 17.13
CA THR A 169 -11.24 -12.34 15.86
C THR A 169 -9.96 -12.53 15.04
N ILE A 170 -8.79 -12.24 15.61
CA ILE A 170 -7.50 -12.35 14.91
C ILE A 170 -7.23 -13.81 14.53
N ARG A 171 -7.42 -14.73 15.49
CA ARG A 171 -7.11 -16.15 15.29
C ARG A 171 -8.01 -16.79 14.23
N ALA A 172 -9.27 -16.37 14.07
CA ALA A 172 -10.14 -16.89 13.02
C ALA A 172 -9.52 -16.73 11.62
N PHE A 173 -8.90 -15.57 11.34
CA PHE A 173 -8.26 -15.32 10.04
C PHE A 173 -6.87 -15.95 9.92
N LEU A 174 -6.12 -16.11 11.03
CA LEU A 174 -4.87 -16.88 11.03
C LEU A 174 -5.13 -18.37 10.74
N VAL A 175 -6.16 -18.95 11.35
CA VAL A 175 -6.61 -20.33 11.07
C VAL A 175 -7.09 -20.46 9.63
N TYR A 176 -7.88 -19.48 9.14
CA TYR A 176 -8.33 -19.49 7.76
C TYR A 176 -7.15 -19.45 6.78
N PHE A 177 -6.17 -18.58 7.01
CA PHE A 177 -4.93 -18.52 6.24
C PHE A 177 -4.19 -19.87 6.22
N GLN A 178 -4.01 -20.50 7.39
CA GLN A 178 -3.41 -21.83 7.49
C GLN A 178 -4.18 -22.87 6.67
N ASN A 179 -5.50 -22.86 6.73
CA ASN A 179 -6.33 -23.77 5.95
C ASN A 179 -6.19 -23.55 4.44
N GLN A 180 -6.02 -22.31 3.97
CA GLN A 180 -5.78 -22.04 2.55
C GLN A 180 -4.43 -22.58 2.08
N ILE A 181 -3.39 -22.49 2.92
CA ILE A 181 -2.09 -23.10 2.62
C ILE A 181 -2.23 -24.62 2.49
N LEU A 182 -2.88 -25.28 3.45
CA LEU A 182 -3.00 -26.74 3.48
C LEU A 182 -3.79 -27.32 2.29
N ARG A 183 -4.57 -26.51 1.57
CA ARG A 183 -5.30 -26.91 0.36
C ARG A 183 -4.43 -26.90 -0.90
N ARG A 184 -3.20 -26.38 -0.84
CA ARG A 184 -2.24 -26.39 -1.96
C ARG A 184 -1.39 -27.67 -1.85
N ALA A 185 -1.66 -28.64 -2.71
CA ALA A 185 -0.98 -29.95 -2.67
C ALA A 185 0.47 -29.88 -3.19
N ASP A 186 0.73 -28.98 -4.15
CA ASP A 186 1.99 -28.94 -4.89
C ASP A 186 2.99 -27.89 -4.34
N ASP A 187 2.57 -27.03 -3.41
CA ASP A 187 3.37 -25.93 -2.87
C ASP A 187 3.56 -26.04 -1.36
N SER A 188 4.80 -26.24 -0.90
CA SER A 188 5.13 -26.07 0.52
C SER A 188 5.23 -24.59 0.87
N PHE A 189 4.62 -24.16 1.99
CA PHE A 189 4.76 -22.80 2.51
C PHE A 189 5.94 -22.66 3.48
N CYS A 190 6.77 -21.64 3.27
CA CYS A 190 7.91 -21.29 4.11
C CYS A 190 7.54 -20.19 5.12
N PHE A 191 7.57 -20.52 6.41
CA PHE A 191 7.22 -19.57 7.48
C PHE A 191 8.40 -18.69 7.95
N SER A 192 9.62 -18.96 7.49
CA SER A 192 10.81 -18.21 7.91
C SER A 192 10.65 -16.70 7.70
N ASN A 193 10.98 -15.91 8.73
CA ASN A 193 10.81 -14.44 8.71
C ASN A 193 9.40 -13.97 8.31
N GLY A 194 8.40 -14.84 8.49
CA GLY A 194 7.00 -14.61 8.21
C GLY A 194 6.42 -13.55 9.14
N SER A 195 5.67 -12.59 8.60
CA SER A 195 4.99 -11.59 9.42
C SER A 195 3.59 -12.08 9.79
N ILE A 196 3.29 -12.15 11.10
CA ILE A 196 1.97 -12.54 11.59
C ILE A 196 0.89 -11.60 11.08
N GLY A 197 1.15 -10.29 11.05
CA GLY A 197 0.25 -9.30 10.46
C GLY A 197 -0.01 -9.55 8.97
N ASN A 198 1.00 -9.98 8.19
CA ASN A 198 0.79 -10.34 6.79
C ASN A 198 -0.10 -11.59 6.65
N PHE A 199 0.08 -12.59 7.51
CA PHE A 199 -0.74 -13.81 7.50
C PHE A 199 -2.18 -13.53 7.90
N PHE A 200 -2.40 -12.72 8.95
CA PHE A 200 -3.72 -12.24 9.33
C PHE A 200 -4.39 -11.47 8.19
N PHE A 201 -3.67 -10.51 7.58
CA PHE A 201 -4.16 -9.71 6.48
C PHE A 201 -4.53 -10.57 5.26
N ALA A 202 -3.64 -11.50 4.87
CA ALA A 202 -3.88 -12.40 3.75
C ALA A 202 -5.08 -13.33 4.02
N GLY A 203 -5.20 -13.86 5.25
CA GLY A 203 -6.37 -14.63 5.68
C GLY A 203 -7.67 -13.86 5.53
N ALA A 204 -7.71 -12.62 6.01
CA ALA A 204 -8.86 -11.72 5.87
C ALA A 204 -9.19 -11.41 4.41
N ARG A 205 -8.20 -11.06 3.60
CA ARG A 205 -8.39 -10.78 2.17
C ARG A 205 -8.99 -11.96 1.44
N ILE A 206 -8.47 -13.17 1.64
CA ILE A 206 -8.97 -14.38 0.96
C ILE A 206 -10.37 -14.72 1.47
N PHE A 207 -10.64 -14.53 2.76
CA PHE A 207 -11.97 -14.76 3.32
C PHE A 207 -13.02 -13.82 2.71
N PHE A 208 -12.73 -12.52 2.64
CA PHE A 208 -13.66 -11.53 2.11
C PHE A 208 -13.69 -11.45 0.58
N GLN A 209 -12.68 -12.01 -0.11
CA GLN A 209 -12.43 -11.76 -1.53
C GLN A 209 -12.39 -10.26 -1.83
N SER A 210 -11.81 -9.47 -0.93
CA SER A 210 -11.75 -8.02 -1.05
C SER A 210 -10.54 -7.47 -0.29
N LEU A 211 -9.69 -6.73 -1.01
CA LEU A 211 -8.57 -6.02 -0.42
C LEU A 211 -9.04 -4.93 0.54
N ASP A 212 -10.00 -4.10 0.12
CA ASP A 212 -10.51 -3.00 0.95
C ASP A 212 -11.18 -3.50 2.23
N ALA A 213 -11.95 -4.59 2.19
CA ALA A 213 -12.56 -5.18 3.38
C ALA A 213 -11.51 -5.70 4.38
N ALA A 214 -10.42 -6.29 3.88
CA ALA A 214 -9.32 -6.75 4.72
C ALA A 214 -8.58 -5.58 5.39
N ILE A 215 -8.37 -4.47 4.65
CA ILE A 215 -7.80 -3.24 5.20
C ILE A 215 -8.70 -2.67 6.29
N PHE A 216 -10.01 -2.61 6.04
CA PHE A 216 -10.98 -2.14 7.02
C PHE A 216 -10.95 -2.98 8.30
N LEU A 217 -10.95 -4.31 8.18
CA LEU A 217 -10.83 -5.20 9.33
C LEU A 217 -9.51 -4.96 10.08
N PHE A 218 -8.38 -4.91 9.38
CA PHE A 218 -7.08 -4.66 10.01
C PHE A 218 -7.07 -3.32 10.76
N SER A 219 -7.69 -2.29 10.17
CA SER A 219 -7.79 -0.97 10.77
C SER A 219 -8.63 -0.96 12.04
N ARG A 220 -9.71 -1.74 12.09
CA ARG A 220 -10.54 -1.90 13.31
C ARG A 220 -9.82 -2.71 14.38
N VAL A 221 -9.13 -3.79 14.02
CA VAL A 221 -8.34 -4.60 14.95
C VAL A 221 -7.12 -3.82 15.48
N SER A 222 -6.57 -2.90 14.70
CA SER A 222 -5.43 -2.09 15.15
C SER A 222 -5.86 -0.76 15.80
N ASP A 223 -7.16 -0.53 15.95
CA ASP A 223 -7.76 0.71 16.45
C ASP A 223 -7.17 1.98 15.80
N ILE A 224 -7.07 1.95 14.46
CA ILE A 224 -6.59 3.11 13.68
C ILE A 224 -7.64 4.23 13.78
N PRO A 225 -7.23 5.49 14.03
CA PRO A 225 -8.13 6.65 14.07
C PRO A 225 -9.05 6.69 12.85
N SER A 226 -10.34 6.95 13.05
CA SER A 226 -11.35 6.89 11.98
C SER A 226 -11.09 7.84 10.81
N GLU A 227 -10.39 8.95 11.08
CA GLU A 227 -10.02 9.96 10.08
C GLU A 227 -8.75 9.60 9.28
N SER A 228 -7.99 8.59 9.73
CA SER A 228 -6.79 8.10 9.05
C SER A 228 -7.16 6.94 8.13
N LEU A 229 -6.93 7.11 6.84
CA LEU A 229 -7.24 6.11 5.82
C LEU A 229 -5.96 5.45 5.32
N VAL A 230 -5.99 4.13 5.16
CA VAL A 230 -4.96 3.38 4.42
C VAL A 230 -5.62 2.89 3.14
N LEU A 231 -5.16 3.38 2.00
CA LEU A 231 -5.80 3.14 0.72
C LEU A 231 -4.82 2.41 -0.23
N PRO A 232 -5.21 1.25 -0.78
CA PRO A 232 -4.45 0.64 -1.85
C PRO A 232 -4.71 1.47 -3.11
N VAL A 233 -3.64 1.82 -3.83
CA VAL A 233 -3.79 2.64 -5.04
C VAL A 233 -4.56 1.91 -6.14
N ILE A 234 -4.52 0.58 -6.14
CA ILE A 234 -5.34 -0.30 -6.99
C ILE A 234 -6.09 -1.25 -6.06
N SER A 235 -7.42 -1.32 -6.21
CA SER A 235 -8.23 -2.33 -5.54
C SER A 235 -8.46 -3.49 -6.50
N SER A 236 -7.66 -4.55 -6.34
CA SER A 236 -7.80 -5.81 -7.07
C SER A 236 -7.40 -6.97 -6.15
N ASN A 237 -7.96 -8.16 -6.42
CA ASN A 237 -7.54 -9.41 -5.78
C ASN A 237 -6.49 -10.17 -6.59
N ASP A 238 -6.09 -9.63 -7.74
CA ASP A 238 -5.14 -10.25 -8.66
C ASP A 238 -3.71 -9.81 -8.36
N ARG A 239 -2.76 -10.62 -8.84
CA ARG A 239 -1.34 -10.30 -8.70
C ARG A 239 -0.95 -9.31 -9.79
N LEU A 240 -0.44 -8.15 -9.37
CA LEU A 240 0.18 -7.19 -10.26
C LEU A 240 1.69 -7.14 -10.01
N THR A 241 2.47 -7.25 -11.08
CA THR A 241 3.93 -7.18 -11.04
C THR A 241 4.37 -5.79 -11.49
N LEU A 242 5.31 -5.17 -10.79
CA LEU A 242 5.94 -3.93 -11.25
C LEU A 242 7.05 -4.25 -12.25
N GLY A 243 7.07 -3.55 -13.38
CA GLY A 243 8.18 -3.53 -14.31
C GLY A 243 8.81 -2.13 -14.38
N CYS A 244 10.09 -2.06 -14.76
CA CYS A 244 10.73 -0.81 -15.16
C CYS A 244 11.47 -0.97 -16.48
N GLU A 245 11.48 0.09 -17.27
CA GLU A 245 12.33 0.24 -18.46
C GLU A 245 13.46 1.22 -18.10
N LEU A 246 14.70 0.86 -18.42
CA LEU A 246 15.87 1.74 -18.26
C LEU A 246 16.09 2.58 -19.52
N MET A 247 16.90 3.64 -19.42
CA MET A 247 17.18 4.53 -20.56
C MET A 247 17.91 3.83 -21.73
N ASP A 248 18.59 2.70 -21.46
CA ASP A 248 19.22 1.86 -22.48
C ASP A 248 18.26 0.86 -23.15
N GLY A 249 16.98 0.83 -22.74
CA GLY A 249 15.95 -0.07 -23.24
C GLY A 249 15.83 -1.39 -22.47
N THR A 250 16.69 -1.65 -21.48
CA THR A 250 16.60 -2.84 -20.63
C THR A 250 15.31 -2.84 -19.80
N VAL A 251 14.64 -3.99 -19.70
CA VAL A 251 13.44 -4.16 -18.87
C VAL A 251 13.74 -5.05 -17.67
N ILE A 252 13.45 -4.55 -16.46
CA ILE A 252 13.55 -5.30 -15.20
C ILE A 252 12.13 -5.56 -14.70
N ARG A 253 11.88 -6.78 -14.21
CA ARG A 253 10.57 -7.23 -13.72
C ARG A 253 10.66 -7.61 -12.24
N GLY A 254 9.67 -7.18 -11.46
CA GLY A 254 9.60 -7.39 -10.02
C GLY A 254 10.17 -6.23 -9.23
N GLN A 255 9.47 -5.82 -8.18
CA GLN A 255 9.83 -4.65 -7.36
C GLN A 255 11.17 -4.87 -6.64
N ASN A 256 11.38 -6.06 -6.10
CA ASN A 256 12.61 -6.49 -5.45
C ASN A 256 13.79 -6.46 -6.43
N ALA A 257 13.61 -6.98 -7.65
CA ALA A 257 14.65 -6.97 -8.67
C ALA A 257 15.07 -5.56 -9.10
N ILE A 258 14.15 -4.60 -9.07
CA ILE A 258 14.41 -3.18 -9.37
C ILE A 258 15.19 -2.54 -8.20
N SER A 259 14.69 -2.67 -6.98
CA SER A 259 15.15 -1.87 -5.84
C SER A 259 16.27 -2.51 -5.01
N HIS A 260 16.16 -3.81 -4.73
CA HIS A 260 17.07 -4.54 -3.85
C HIS A 260 16.99 -6.06 -4.12
N PRO A 261 17.64 -6.56 -5.18
CA PRO A 261 17.56 -7.95 -5.59
C PRO A 261 18.17 -8.82 -4.48
N THR A 262 17.37 -9.73 -3.93
CA THR A 262 17.85 -10.73 -2.98
C THR A 262 18.40 -11.94 -3.72
N ASN A 263 19.57 -12.46 -3.32
CA ASN A 263 20.15 -13.70 -3.86
C ASN A 263 19.42 -14.97 -3.36
N GLY A 264 18.10 -14.89 -3.15
CA GLY A 264 17.30 -15.96 -2.55
C GLY A 264 17.44 -16.11 -1.02
N SER A 265 18.21 -15.25 -0.35
CA SER A 265 18.28 -15.22 1.13
C SER A 265 17.20 -14.30 1.72
N MET A 266 16.53 -14.77 2.78
CA MET A 266 15.51 -13.99 3.53
C MET A 266 16.12 -13.10 4.63
N GLU A 267 17.25 -12.46 4.32
CA GLU A 267 17.92 -11.54 5.25
C GLU A 267 17.15 -10.20 5.37
N PRO A 268 17.22 -9.51 6.52
CA PRO A 268 16.70 -8.15 6.67
C PRO A 268 17.37 -7.20 5.67
N ILE A 269 16.61 -6.64 4.73
CA ILE A 269 17.15 -5.72 3.73
C ILE A 269 17.31 -4.32 4.32
N ASN A 270 18.55 -3.84 4.39
CA ASN A 270 18.85 -2.43 4.58
C ASN A 270 18.93 -1.71 3.21
N LYS A 271 17.93 -0.88 2.91
CA LYS A 271 17.84 -0.12 1.65
C LYS A 271 18.77 1.10 1.59
N VAL A 272 19.34 1.53 2.73
CA VAL A 272 20.08 2.81 2.85
C VAL A 272 21.55 2.68 2.43
N ARG A 273 22.13 1.47 2.49
CA ARG A 273 23.50 1.16 2.05
C ARG A 273 23.62 -0.29 1.60
N SER A 274 22.79 -0.67 0.64
CA SER A 274 22.85 -2.01 0.11
C SER A 274 24.16 -2.19 -0.68
N LEU A 275 24.89 -3.29 -0.45
CA LEU A 275 26.01 -3.75 -1.29
C LEU A 275 25.57 -4.14 -2.72
N VAL A 276 24.32 -3.83 -3.06
CA VAL A 276 23.70 -4.12 -4.34
C VAL A 276 24.26 -3.15 -5.39
N PRO A 277 24.74 -3.66 -6.53
CA PRO A 277 25.27 -2.82 -7.60
C PRO A 277 24.18 -1.89 -8.15
N GLU A 278 24.60 -0.68 -8.51
CA GLU A 278 23.78 0.29 -9.22
C GLU A 278 23.19 -0.31 -10.51
N LEU A 279 22.09 0.27 -10.98
CA LEU A 279 21.52 -0.12 -12.27
C LEU A 279 22.47 0.27 -13.42
N SER A 280 22.47 -0.51 -14.50
CA SER A 280 23.30 -0.24 -15.69
C SER A 280 23.00 1.11 -16.34
N SER A 281 21.79 1.62 -16.14
CA SER A 281 21.29 2.87 -16.67
C SER A 281 20.15 3.40 -15.81
N ARG A 282 19.83 4.69 -15.92
CA ARG A 282 18.75 5.32 -15.16
C ARG A 282 17.41 4.70 -15.53
N ILE A 283 16.48 4.62 -14.57
CA ILE A 283 15.11 4.21 -14.85
C ILE A 283 14.44 5.30 -15.70
N LYS A 284 13.88 4.89 -16.84
CA LYS A 284 13.12 5.73 -17.77
C LYS A 284 11.65 5.80 -17.35
N ARG A 285 11.05 4.66 -17.01
CA ARG A 285 9.65 4.58 -16.53
C ARG A 285 9.39 3.29 -15.75
N VAL A 286 8.29 3.29 -15.01
CA VAL A 286 7.69 2.09 -14.40
C VAL A 286 6.29 1.84 -14.94
N PHE A 287 5.86 0.58 -14.91
CA PHE A 287 4.55 0.16 -15.42
C PHE A 287 4.11 -1.15 -14.74
N TYR A 288 2.81 -1.41 -14.76
CA TYR A 288 2.25 -2.66 -14.23
C TYR A 288 2.23 -3.75 -15.29
N MET A 289 2.44 -4.99 -14.84
CA MET A 289 2.37 -6.19 -15.66
C MET A 289 1.45 -7.24 -15.03
N SER A 290 0.72 -7.96 -15.87
CA SER A 290 -0.09 -9.13 -15.45
C SER A 290 0.23 -10.33 -16.35
N SER A 291 0.00 -11.53 -15.82
CA SER A 291 0.09 -12.80 -16.55
C SER A 291 -1.26 -13.27 -17.08
N GLU A 292 -2.34 -12.51 -16.88
CA GLU A 292 -3.68 -12.87 -17.35
C GLU A 292 -3.75 -13.02 -18.87
N GLY A 293 -4.50 -14.00 -19.38
CA GLY A 293 -4.88 -14.10 -20.79
C GLY A 293 -3.86 -14.72 -21.76
N GLN A 294 -2.55 -14.71 -21.50
CA GLN A 294 -1.55 -15.22 -22.49
C GLN A 294 -0.36 -16.02 -21.92
N ASN A 295 -0.35 -16.41 -20.64
CA ASN A 295 0.80 -17.07 -19.96
C ASN A 295 2.12 -16.27 -20.01
N LEU A 296 2.15 -15.10 -20.65
CA LEU A 296 3.27 -14.19 -20.77
C LEU A 296 2.94 -12.89 -20.02
N LEU A 297 3.87 -12.45 -19.18
CA LEU A 297 3.80 -11.15 -18.53
C LEU A 297 3.79 -10.04 -19.59
N HIS A 298 2.73 -9.26 -19.64
CA HIS A 298 2.55 -8.12 -20.53
C HIS A 298 2.14 -6.88 -19.73
N GLU A 299 2.40 -5.70 -20.29
CA GLU A 299 2.02 -4.43 -19.67
C GLU A 299 0.48 -4.30 -19.60
N VAL A 300 -0.02 -3.84 -18.46
CA VAL A 300 -1.44 -3.64 -18.19
C VAL A 300 -1.69 -2.27 -17.58
N PHE A 301 -2.94 -1.80 -17.69
CA PHE A 301 -3.38 -0.48 -17.23
C PHE A 301 -4.48 -0.63 -16.16
N PRO A 302 -4.12 -1.05 -14.94
CA PRO A 302 -5.10 -1.23 -13.88
C PRO A 302 -5.77 0.12 -13.53
N ALA A 303 -7.06 0.07 -13.21
CA ALA A 303 -7.78 1.24 -12.76
C ALA A 303 -7.33 1.66 -11.35
N ALA A 304 -7.17 2.96 -11.13
CA ALA A 304 -6.96 3.51 -9.79
C ALA A 304 -8.19 3.27 -8.91
N ASN A 305 -7.96 3.04 -7.61
CA ASN A 305 -9.02 2.92 -6.62
C ASN A 305 -9.84 4.21 -6.56
N GLN A 306 -11.16 4.11 -6.69
CA GLN A 306 -12.06 5.27 -6.67
C GLN A 306 -11.97 6.07 -5.37
N ALA A 307 -11.76 5.41 -4.23
CA ALA A 307 -11.58 6.09 -2.95
C ALA A 307 -10.34 7.01 -2.97
N VAL A 308 -9.27 6.62 -3.68
CA VAL A 308 -8.07 7.46 -3.85
C VAL A 308 -8.39 8.69 -4.71
N LEU A 309 -9.11 8.51 -5.82
CA LEU A 309 -9.50 9.61 -6.71
C LEU A 309 -10.44 10.60 -6.00
N GLU A 310 -11.35 10.10 -5.16
CA GLU A 310 -12.24 10.93 -4.33
C GLU A 310 -11.45 11.73 -3.29
N GLN A 311 -10.51 11.11 -2.58
CA GLN A 311 -9.67 11.82 -1.62
C GLN A 311 -8.81 12.89 -2.30
N LEU A 312 -8.18 12.57 -3.44
CA LEU A 312 -7.38 13.54 -4.21
C LEU A 312 -8.14 14.81 -4.59
N ARG A 313 -9.44 14.70 -4.87
CA ARG A 313 -10.30 15.86 -5.21
C ARG A 313 -10.58 16.77 -4.02
N ASN A 314 -10.51 16.24 -2.79
CA ASN A 314 -11.04 16.90 -1.60
C ASN A 314 -9.98 17.30 -0.57
N VAL A 315 -8.77 16.76 -0.62
CA VAL A 315 -7.74 17.06 0.39
C VAL A 315 -7.15 18.47 0.28
N ASP A 316 -6.75 19.01 1.43
CA ASP A 316 -6.14 20.34 1.56
C ASP A 316 -4.67 20.36 1.12
N CYS A 317 -3.99 19.20 1.07
CA CYS A 317 -2.62 19.08 0.59
C CYS A 317 -2.31 17.67 0.08
N ILE A 318 -1.46 17.60 -0.95
CA ILE A 318 -0.95 16.36 -1.53
C ILE A 318 0.54 16.26 -1.20
N VAL A 319 0.96 15.12 -0.66
CA VAL A 319 2.33 14.86 -0.25
C VAL A 319 2.88 13.65 -0.99
N TYR A 320 4.04 13.82 -1.61
CA TYR A 320 4.89 12.74 -2.11
C TYR A 320 5.92 12.43 -1.03
N ALA A 321 5.72 11.34 -0.31
CA ALA A 321 6.56 10.99 0.82
C ALA A 321 7.97 10.55 0.40
N MET A 322 8.89 10.55 1.36
CA MET A 322 10.19 9.93 1.22
C MET A 322 10.07 8.41 1.06
N GLY A 323 11.00 7.83 0.32
CA GLY A 323 11.04 6.42 -0.02
C GLY A 323 11.58 6.19 -1.42
N SER A 324 11.67 4.93 -1.82
CA SER A 324 12.16 4.57 -3.15
C SER A 324 11.27 5.18 -4.24
N LEU A 325 11.86 6.01 -5.09
CA LEU A 325 11.11 6.84 -6.02
C LEU A 325 10.29 6.01 -7.00
N PHE A 326 10.93 5.02 -7.64
CA PHE A 326 10.32 4.25 -8.72
C PHE A 326 9.58 3.01 -8.22
N THR A 327 9.90 2.50 -7.03
CA THR A 327 9.23 1.31 -6.48
C THR A 327 8.21 1.58 -5.37
N SER A 328 8.16 2.80 -4.80
CA SER A 328 7.17 3.18 -3.78
C SER A 328 6.23 4.29 -4.24
N ILE A 329 6.77 5.35 -4.83
CA ILE A 329 5.99 6.56 -5.15
C ILE A 329 5.39 6.44 -6.57
N CYS A 330 6.24 6.37 -7.60
CA CYS A 330 5.82 6.34 -9.00
C CYS A 330 4.79 5.25 -9.36
N PRO A 331 4.78 4.03 -8.78
CA PRO A 331 3.76 3.03 -9.12
C PRO A 331 2.34 3.54 -8.85
N SER A 332 2.16 4.39 -7.85
CA SER A 332 0.87 5.00 -7.57
C SER A 332 0.52 6.12 -8.54
N LEU A 333 1.52 6.79 -9.11
CA LEU A 333 1.37 7.99 -9.92
C LEU A 333 1.15 7.72 -11.41
N VAL A 334 1.60 6.57 -11.91
CA VAL A 334 1.46 6.19 -13.32
C VAL A 334 0.01 5.87 -13.72
N LEU A 335 -0.89 5.69 -12.75
CA LEU A 335 -2.28 5.31 -13.02
C LEU A 335 -3.09 6.46 -13.63
N ILE A 336 -3.95 6.09 -14.57
CA ILE A 336 -4.85 7.02 -15.28
C ILE A 336 -5.79 7.67 -14.27
N GLY A 337 -5.96 9.00 -14.38
CA GLY A 337 -6.79 9.81 -13.50
C GLY A 337 -6.02 10.46 -12.36
N ILE A 338 -4.87 9.93 -11.94
CA ILE A 338 -4.08 10.49 -10.84
C ILE A 338 -3.46 11.83 -11.27
N GLY A 339 -2.70 11.85 -12.38
CA GLY A 339 -2.09 13.09 -12.90
C GLY A 339 -3.11 14.15 -13.29
N GLU A 340 -4.21 13.74 -13.92
CA GLU A 340 -5.31 14.60 -14.32
C GLU A 340 -5.92 15.33 -13.10
N ILE A 341 -6.22 14.61 -12.02
CA ILE A 341 -6.78 15.23 -10.82
C ILE A 341 -5.73 16.12 -10.15
N ILE A 342 -4.51 15.62 -9.91
CA ILE A 342 -3.48 16.39 -9.18
C ILE A 342 -3.21 17.72 -9.89
N SER A 343 -2.99 17.71 -11.21
CA SER A 343 -2.69 18.94 -11.96
C SER A 343 -3.82 19.98 -11.93
N SER A 344 -5.08 19.53 -11.77
CA SER A 344 -6.25 20.42 -11.63
C SER A 344 -6.40 21.03 -10.23
N ARG A 345 -5.74 20.48 -9.20
CA ARG A 345 -5.85 20.96 -7.82
C ARG A 345 -5.02 22.23 -7.63
N SER A 346 -5.57 23.20 -6.91
CA SER A 346 -4.85 24.41 -6.49
C SER A 346 -4.15 24.28 -5.13
N CYS A 347 -4.31 23.15 -4.44
CA CYS A 347 -3.73 22.92 -3.12
C CYS A 347 -2.19 22.78 -3.16
N PRO A 348 -1.51 22.94 -2.00
CA PRO A 348 -0.09 22.62 -1.87
C PRO A 348 0.22 21.17 -2.27
N LYS A 349 1.32 21.00 -3.01
CA LYS A 349 1.80 19.72 -3.51
C LYS A 349 3.27 19.58 -3.16
N VAL A 350 3.53 18.82 -2.11
CA VAL A 350 4.79 18.82 -1.37
C VAL A 350 5.55 17.54 -1.66
N LEU A 351 6.77 17.66 -2.17
CA LEU A 351 7.70 16.53 -2.25
C LEU A 351 8.62 16.53 -1.02
N LEU A 352 8.64 15.41 -0.29
CA LEU A 352 9.63 15.14 0.75
C LEU A 352 10.83 14.44 0.11
N LEU A 353 11.92 15.16 -0.08
CA LEU A 353 13.10 14.62 -0.76
C LEU A 353 13.81 13.59 0.12
N ASN A 354 14.34 12.54 -0.51
CA ASN A 354 15.16 11.55 0.17
C ASN A 354 16.48 12.17 0.69
N GLY A 355 16.99 11.66 1.82
CA GLY A 355 18.26 12.11 2.40
C GLY A 355 19.49 11.57 1.69
N THR A 356 19.39 10.40 1.09
CA THR A 356 20.49 9.70 0.43
C THR A 356 20.01 9.12 -0.90
N HIS A 357 20.96 8.79 -1.76
CA HIS A 357 20.68 8.01 -2.95
C HIS A 357 20.39 6.55 -2.59
N ASP A 358 19.54 5.92 -3.40
CA ASP A 358 19.40 4.47 -3.45
C ASP A 358 19.76 3.96 -4.85
N ARG A 359 19.67 2.65 -5.03
CA ARG A 359 19.97 1.99 -6.31
C ARG A 359 19.19 2.56 -7.49
N GLU A 360 17.97 3.04 -7.26
CA GLU A 360 17.06 3.54 -8.30
C GLU A 360 17.42 4.96 -8.76
N THR A 361 18.08 5.71 -7.89
CA THR A 361 18.27 7.17 -8.01
C THR A 361 19.73 7.59 -7.99
N SER A 362 20.65 6.69 -8.33
CA SER A 362 22.08 7.01 -8.44
C SER A 362 22.32 8.22 -9.36
N GLY A 363 23.02 9.22 -8.84
CA GLY A 363 23.33 10.47 -9.55
C GLY A 363 22.15 11.40 -9.83
N PHE A 364 20.99 11.21 -9.17
CA PHE A 364 19.84 12.12 -9.30
C PHE A 364 20.05 13.41 -8.51
N SER A 365 19.84 14.58 -9.12
CA SER A 365 19.59 15.81 -8.36
C SER A 365 18.13 15.88 -7.90
N ALA A 366 17.79 16.82 -7.03
CA ALA A 366 16.40 17.09 -6.66
C ALA A 366 15.50 17.40 -7.89
N SER A 367 16.05 18.08 -8.91
CA SER A 367 15.33 18.33 -10.16
C SER A 367 15.04 17.04 -10.95
N CYS A 368 15.89 16.02 -10.84
CA CYS A 368 15.62 14.70 -11.43
C CYS A 368 14.44 14.00 -10.73
N PHE A 369 14.28 14.14 -9.41
CA PHE A 369 13.10 13.60 -8.70
C PHE A 369 11.81 14.27 -9.17
N VAL A 370 11.83 15.59 -9.32
CA VAL A 370 10.71 16.38 -9.84
C VAL A 370 10.34 15.93 -11.25
N THR A 371 11.34 15.78 -12.14
CA THR A 371 11.12 15.28 -13.50
C THR A 371 10.54 13.88 -13.49
N ALA A 372 11.08 12.95 -12.69
CA ALA A 372 10.60 11.57 -12.63
C ALA A 372 9.13 11.48 -12.16
N ILE A 373 8.74 12.26 -11.15
CA ILE A 373 7.35 12.34 -10.69
C ILE A 373 6.45 12.94 -11.78
N THR A 374 6.92 14.01 -12.43
CA THR A 374 6.19 14.64 -13.55
C THR A 374 5.98 13.66 -14.68
N ASP A 375 7.01 12.90 -15.06
CA ASP A 375 6.95 11.92 -16.15
C ASP A 375 6.07 10.72 -15.81
N ALA A 376 6.06 10.28 -14.55
CA ALA A 376 5.13 9.26 -14.08
C ALA A 376 3.68 9.74 -14.18
N LEU A 377 3.38 10.93 -13.66
CA LEU A 377 2.04 11.52 -13.69
C LEU A 377 1.56 11.85 -15.10
N ASN A 378 2.46 12.28 -15.98
CA ASN A 378 2.19 12.55 -17.38
C ASN A 378 2.13 11.28 -18.24
N ARG A 379 2.64 10.15 -17.73
CA ARG A 379 2.92 8.94 -18.51
C ARG A 379 3.76 9.27 -19.75
N THR A 380 4.77 10.14 -19.61
CA THR A 380 5.59 10.69 -20.71
C THR A 380 6.15 9.61 -21.64
N HIS A 381 6.53 8.47 -21.07
CA HIS A 381 7.14 7.36 -21.78
C HIS A 381 6.21 6.15 -21.96
N GLY A 382 4.94 6.26 -21.58
CA GLY A 382 3.96 5.17 -21.66
C GLY A 382 3.17 5.17 -22.97
N ASP A 383 1.93 4.63 -22.91
CA ASP A 383 1.01 4.63 -24.04
C ASP A 383 0.65 6.06 -24.47
N ARG A 384 0.75 6.33 -25.78
CA ARG A 384 0.48 7.65 -26.37
C ARG A 384 -0.96 8.12 -26.18
N GLN A 385 -1.93 7.21 -26.05
CA GLN A 385 -3.34 7.54 -25.87
C GLN A 385 -3.64 8.09 -24.47
N HIS A 386 -2.84 7.72 -23.47
CA HIS A 386 -3.02 8.12 -22.07
C HIS A 386 -2.01 9.17 -21.61
N CYS A 387 -1.16 9.64 -22.51
CA CYS A 387 -0.13 10.64 -22.22
C CYS A 387 -0.75 12.03 -22.08
N ILE A 388 -0.37 12.74 -21.01
CA ILE A 388 -0.70 14.15 -20.78
C ILE A 388 0.58 14.98 -20.68
N LYS A 389 0.49 16.30 -20.80
CA LYS A 389 1.66 17.20 -20.93
C LYS A 389 1.61 18.39 -19.97
N ASN A 390 1.38 18.11 -18.70
CA ASN A 390 1.41 19.15 -17.67
C ASN A 390 2.85 19.49 -17.27
N LEU A 391 3.05 20.72 -16.81
CA LEU A 391 4.35 21.22 -16.33
C LEU A 391 4.64 20.72 -14.91
N PRO A 392 5.92 20.58 -14.50
CA PRO A 392 6.26 20.09 -13.17
C PRO A 392 5.63 20.89 -12.02
N GLY A 393 5.59 22.22 -12.13
CA GLY A 393 4.95 23.12 -11.16
C GLY A 393 3.45 22.86 -10.91
N GLN A 394 2.76 22.18 -11.83
CA GLN A 394 1.37 21.76 -11.64
C GLN A 394 1.25 20.54 -10.72
N TYR A 395 2.31 19.74 -10.60
CA TYR A 395 2.36 18.54 -9.76
C TYR A 395 3.10 18.73 -8.46
N ILE A 396 4.15 19.56 -8.44
CA ILE A 396 4.95 19.84 -7.26
C ILE A 396 5.18 21.34 -7.22
N ASN A 397 4.80 21.98 -6.12
CA ASN A 397 5.05 23.41 -5.90
C ASN A 397 5.97 23.69 -4.70
N THR A 398 6.14 22.70 -3.82
CA THR A 398 6.97 22.81 -2.63
C THR A 398 7.91 21.60 -2.53
N LEU A 399 9.19 21.84 -2.28
CA LEU A 399 10.18 20.80 -2.04
C LEU A 399 10.74 20.92 -0.63
N LEU A 400 10.51 19.92 0.21
CA LEU A 400 11.15 19.83 1.52
C LEU A 400 12.43 19.00 1.40
N VAL A 401 13.54 19.65 1.71
CA VAL A 401 14.88 19.06 1.59
C VAL A 401 15.40 18.67 2.98
N PRO A 402 15.91 17.45 3.13
CA PRO A 402 16.54 17.02 4.36
C PRO A 402 17.80 17.83 4.67
N LYS A 403 17.97 18.24 5.93
CA LYS A 403 19.20 18.89 6.38
C LYS A 403 20.36 17.91 6.23
N ASP A 404 21.46 18.39 5.65
CA ASP A 404 22.66 17.59 5.38
C ASP A 404 22.42 16.38 4.44
N GLY A 405 21.38 16.44 3.61
CA GLY A 405 21.10 15.42 2.60
C GLY A 405 22.16 15.38 1.49
N GLU A 406 22.44 14.18 0.98
CA GLU A 406 23.44 13.92 -0.06
C GLU A 406 22.95 14.32 -1.46
N ILE A 407 21.63 14.41 -1.66
CA ILE A 407 21.02 14.68 -2.96
C ILE A 407 21.27 16.15 -3.37
N PRO A 408 21.93 16.42 -4.51
CA PRO A 408 22.23 17.78 -4.94
C PRO A 408 20.96 18.61 -5.20
N VAL A 409 20.91 19.82 -4.62
CA VAL A 409 19.81 20.78 -4.78
C VAL A 409 20.30 22.02 -5.50
N ASN A 410 19.72 22.33 -6.66
CA ASN A 410 19.98 23.57 -7.39
C ASN A 410 18.68 24.38 -7.50
N ALA A 411 18.63 25.51 -6.79
CA ALA A 411 17.45 26.37 -6.73
C ALA A 411 17.06 26.96 -8.10
N GLN A 412 18.04 27.28 -8.97
CA GLN A 412 17.76 27.83 -10.30
C GLN A 412 17.11 26.78 -11.20
N THR A 413 17.61 25.54 -11.17
CA THR A 413 17.02 24.42 -11.92
C THR A 413 15.60 24.10 -11.42
N LEU A 414 15.37 24.12 -10.11
CA LEU A 414 14.05 23.90 -9.53
C LEU A 414 13.08 25.04 -9.85
N ALA A 415 13.53 26.29 -9.80
CA ALA A 415 12.72 27.44 -10.20
C ALA A 415 12.33 27.37 -11.69
N ALA A 416 13.22 26.90 -12.56
CA ALA A 416 12.90 26.66 -13.97
C ALA A 416 11.85 25.55 -14.17
N GLN A 417 11.72 24.63 -13.22
CA GLN A 417 10.65 23.62 -13.17
C GLN A 417 9.35 24.16 -12.52
N GLY A 418 9.32 25.42 -12.09
CA GLY A 418 8.18 26.04 -11.42
C GLY A 418 8.09 25.77 -9.92
N ILE A 419 9.19 25.33 -9.29
CA ILE A 419 9.27 25.07 -7.85
C ILE A 419 9.98 26.24 -7.20
N PHE A 420 9.18 27.12 -6.61
CA PHE A 420 9.65 28.38 -6.03
C PHE A 420 9.82 28.29 -4.51
N ASP A 421 9.13 27.35 -3.86
CA ASP A 421 9.27 27.13 -2.43
C ASP A 421 10.18 25.93 -2.16
N VAL A 422 11.45 26.24 -1.90
CA VAL A 422 12.48 25.30 -1.46
C VAL A 422 13.02 25.76 -0.11
N PRO A 423 12.25 25.63 0.98
CA PRO A 423 12.73 26.02 2.29
C PRO A 423 13.92 25.14 2.67
N GLY A 424 15.10 25.74 2.87
CA GLY A 424 16.14 25.10 3.67
C GLY A 424 15.67 25.02 5.13
N LEU A 425 16.02 23.96 5.86
CA LEU A 425 15.54 23.71 7.23
C LEU A 425 15.78 24.90 8.20
N LEU A 426 16.75 25.77 7.89
CA LEU A 426 17.08 26.98 8.66
C LEU A 426 16.11 28.17 8.45
N ALA A 427 15.38 28.27 7.33
CA ALA A 427 14.43 29.37 7.09
C ALA A 427 13.15 29.23 7.93
N LEU A 428 12.84 28.02 8.42
CA LEU A 428 11.70 27.73 9.28
C LEU A 428 11.83 28.28 10.72
N LEU A 429 13.05 28.51 11.20
CA LEU A 429 13.29 29.03 12.56
C LEU A 429 12.99 30.54 12.69
N ALA A 430 13.02 31.30 11.58
CA ALA A 430 12.68 32.72 11.59
C ALA A 430 11.17 32.97 11.75
N LEU A 431 10.33 32.00 11.38
CA LEU A 431 8.85 32.09 11.43
C LEU A 431 8.25 31.82 12.82
N ARG A 432 9.06 31.39 13.79
CA ARG A 432 8.65 31.33 15.21
C ARG A 432 8.37 32.71 15.83
N ARG A 433 8.66 33.81 15.11
CA ARG A 433 8.46 35.19 15.56
C ARG A 433 7.16 35.86 15.08
N GLY A 434 6.18 35.09 14.57
CA GLY A 434 4.79 35.55 14.55
C GLY A 434 4.48 36.71 13.60
N LEU A 435 4.91 36.63 12.35
CA LEU A 435 4.45 37.52 11.29
C LEU A 435 3.99 36.69 10.09
N VAL A 436 2.78 37.02 9.63
CA VAL A 436 2.08 36.57 8.40
C VAL A 436 1.11 35.38 8.55
N GLY A 437 -0.17 35.68 8.30
CA GLY A 437 -1.28 34.73 8.25
C GLY A 437 -1.37 33.94 6.95
N VAL A 438 -2.16 32.86 7.01
CA VAL A 438 -2.65 32.00 5.91
C VAL A 438 -1.60 31.21 5.09
N CYS A 439 -0.29 31.36 5.33
CA CYS A 439 0.77 30.54 4.69
C CYS A 439 1.32 29.39 5.58
N GLY A 440 0.55 28.86 6.53
CA GLY A 440 1.06 27.98 7.60
C GLY A 440 1.26 26.48 7.28
N PHE A 441 1.10 26.04 6.04
CA PHE A 441 1.04 24.60 5.72
C PHE A 441 2.41 23.97 5.44
N ALA A 442 3.35 24.72 4.86
CA ALA A 442 4.74 24.28 4.64
C ALA A 442 5.60 24.38 5.91
N THR A 443 5.08 25.00 6.97
CA THR A 443 5.87 25.40 8.15
C THR A 443 6.00 24.32 9.23
N VAL A 444 5.19 23.25 9.19
CA VAL A 444 5.16 22.25 10.29
C VAL A 444 5.89 20.96 9.93
N ILE A 445 5.82 20.51 8.67
CA ILE A 445 6.49 19.27 8.23
C ILE A 445 8.03 19.36 8.35
N GLY A 446 8.58 20.59 8.39
CA GLY A 446 10.01 20.84 8.58
C GLY A 446 10.52 20.81 10.04
N PHE A 447 9.65 20.84 11.06
CA PHE A 447 10.13 20.86 12.46
C PHE A 447 10.61 19.49 12.94
N CYS A 448 10.05 18.40 12.41
CA CYS A 448 10.34 17.04 12.85
C CYS A 448 11.59 16.39 12.23
N TYR A 449 12.17 17.01 11.19
CA TYR A 449 13.32 16.43 10.49
C TYR A 449 14.66 16.63 11.23
N CYS A 450 14.77 17.67 12.07
CA CYS A 450 16.02 18.03 12.76
C CYS A 450 16.44 17.03 13.85
N ASP A 451 15.48 16.44 14.57
CA ASP A 451 15.77 15.54 15.69
C ASP A 451 16.14 14.12 15.24
N TRP A 452 15.75 13.74 14.03
CA TRP A 452 15.94 12.37 13.53
C TRP A 452 17.39 12.06 13.12
N ILE A 453 18.15 13.03 12.61
CA ILE A 453 19.58 12.82 12.27
C ILE A 453 20.46 12.73 13.53
N LEU A 454 20.07 13.38 14.63
CA LEU A 454 20.76 13.21 15.91
C LEU A 454 20.43 11.88 16.60
N LEU A 455 19.17 11.41 16.52
CA LEU A 455 18.75 10.15 17.16
C LEU A 455 19.15 8.88 16.38
N SER A 456 19.25 8.96 15.06
CA SER A 456 19.73 7.84 14.23
C SER A 456 21.22 7.52 14.39
N ARG A 457 22.01 8.45 14.95
CA ARG A 457 23.40 8.20 15.39
C ARG A 457 23.51 7.58 16.78
N LEU A 458 22.45 7.64 17.59
CA LEU A 458 22.45 7.16 18.98
C LEU A 458 21.66 5.86 19.21
N SER A 459 20.75 5.49 18.30
CA SER A 459 19.83 4.35 18.53
C SER A 459 20.24 3.03 17.87
N PHE A 460 21.40 2.94 17.22
CA PHE A 460 21.92 1.70 16.62
C PHE A 460 22.87 0.90 17.53
N CYS A 461 22.97 1.24 18.83
CA CYS A 461 23.85 0.53 19.77
C CYS A 461 23.16 -0.33 20.84
N TYR A 462 21.83 -0.36 20.97
CA TYR A 462 21.18 -1.24 21.94
C TYR A 462 19.81 -1.73 21.47
N CYS A 463 19.80 -2.93 20.88
CA CYS A 463 18.71 -3.90 20.89
C CYS A 463 19.31 -5.22 20.38
N SER A 464 19.96 -5.94 21.31
CA SER A 464 20.34 -7.35 21.19
C SER A 464 19.23 -8.25 21.68
#